data_AF-A0A7Y3DYL9-F1
#
_entry.id   AF-A0A7Y3DYL9-F1
#
_cell.length_a   1.000
_cell.length_b   1.000
_cell.length_c   1.000
_cell.angle_alpha   90.00
_cell.angle_beta   90.00
_cell.angle_gamma   90.00
#
_symmetry.space_group_name_H-M   'P 1'
#
loop_
_entity.id
_entity.type
_entity.pdbx_description
1 polymer ?
#
loop_
_entity_poly.entity_id
_entity_poly.type
_entity_poly.pdbx_seq_one_letter_code
_entity_poly.pdbx_strand_id
1 'polypeptide(L)'
;MIPEIGQVTLLGALLVTLALGILPMIGAYTDNERLMRVGVTAAIAQLMLVAGAFAILTWAFVVQDFSVEYVARNSNSQLPLEYRFSAVWGSHEGSLLLWELILCLWT
;
A
#
# COMPACT_ATOMS: atom_id res chain seq x y z
N MET A 1 -14.55 -4.51 -8.98
CA MET A 1 -14.57 -3.04 -8.80
C MET A 1 -13.81 -2.57 -7.56
N ILE A 2 -13.98 -3.20 -6.38
CA ILE A 2 -13.20 -2.82 -5.18
C ILE A 2 -11.69 -3.09 -5.35
N PRO A 3 -11.24 -4.25 -5.87
CA PRO A 3 -9.82 -4.51 -6.12
C PRO A 3 -9.13 -3.48 -7.02
N GLU A 4 -9.84 -2.96 -8.03
CA GLU A 4 -9.38 -1.95 -8.97
C GLU A 4 -9.14 -0.60 -8.28
N ILE A 5 -9.94 -0.27 -7.25
CA ILE A 5 -9.66 0.89 -6.38
C ILE A 5 -8.34 0.67 -5.63
N GLY A 6 -8.08 -0.55 -5.14
CA GLY A 6 -6.80 -0.90 -4.53
C GLY A 6 -5.62 -0.65 -5.47
N GLN A 7 -5.74 -1.05 -6.74
CA GLN A 7 -4.71 -0.82 -7.76
C GLN A 7 -4.51 0.67 -8.07
N VAL A 8 -5.59 1.44 -8.22
CA VAL A 8 -5.52 2.91 -8.41
C VAL A 8 -4.87 3.58 -7.19
N THR A 9 -5.15 3.08 -5.99
CA THR A 9 -4.57 3.58 -4.74
C THR A 9 -3.06 3.35 -4.70
N LEU A 10 -2.58 2.17 -5.14
CA LEU A 10 -1.14 1.89 -5.27
C LEU A 10 -0.46 2.74 -6.35
N LEU A 11 -1.12 2.98 -7.49
CA LEU A 11 -0.61 3.91 -8.49
C LEU A 11 -0.50 5.34 -7.95
N GLY A 12 -1.47 5.77 -7.13
CA GLY A 12 -1.38 7.02 -6.39
C GLY A 12 -0.20 7.05 -5.42
N ALA A 13 0.01 5.97 -4.66
CA ALA A 13 1.14 5.84 -3.74
C ALA A 13 2.48 5.94 -4.48
N LEU A 14 2.59 5.33 -5.67
CA LEU A 14 3.79 5.47 -6.50
C LEU A 14 4.07 6.93 -6.88
N LEU A 15 3.04 7.71 -7.22
CA LEU A 15 3.22 9.12 -7.54
C LEU A 15 3.59 9.95 -6.31
N VAL A 16 2.97 9.67 -5.16
CA VAL A 16 3.25 10.36 -3.90
C VAL A 16 4.67 10.06 -3.40
N THR A 17 5.16 8.82 -3.55
CA THR A 17 6.52 8.46 -3.13
C THR A 17 7.59 9.22 -3.92
N LEU A 18 7.36 9.49 -5.20
CA LEU A 18 8.26 10.34 -6.00
C LEU A 18 8.31 11.77 -5.46
N ALA A 19 7.15 12.34 -5.10
CA ALA A 19 7.09 13.66 -4.49
C ALA A 19 7.75 13.68 -3.10
N LEU A 20 7.51 12.66 -2.29
CA LEU A 20 8.08 12.46 -0.95
C LEU A 20 9.60 12.37 -0.99
N GLY A 21 10.16 11.65 -1.95
CA GLY A 21 11.62 11.55 -2.12
C GLY A 21 12.21 12.85 -2.67
N ILE A 22 11.64 13.38 -3.76
CA ILE A 22 12.31 14.43 -4.55
C ILE A 22 12.14 15.82 -3.92
N LEU A 23 10.93 16.21 -3.52
CA LEU A 23 10.65 17.60 -3.15
C LEU A 23 11.36 18.03 -1.86
N PRO A 24 11.39 17.23 -0.78
CA PRO A 24 12.14 17.58 0.43
C PRO A 24 13.65 17.64 0.19
N MET A 25 14.19 16.77 -0.67
CA MET A 25 15.62 16.81 -1.04
C MET A 25 15.97 18.12 -1.78
N ILE A 26 15.16 18.53 -2.75
CA ILE A 26 15.34 19.82 -3.42
C ILE A 26 15.18 20.96 -2.41
N GLY A 27 14.21 20.88 -1.51
CA GLY A 27 14.00 21.86 -0.44
C GLY A 27 15.23 22.03 0.44
N ALA A 28 15.84 20.92 0.88
CA ALA A 28 17.06 20.94 1.68
C ALA A 28 18.27 21.51 0.91
N TYR A 29 18.38 21.22 -0.39
CA TYR A 29 19.46 21.79 -1.22
C TYR A 29 19.30 23.29 -1.49
N THR A 30 18.05 23.77 -1.57
CA THR A 30 17.72 25.17 -1.91
C THR A 30 17.38 26.05 -0.71
N ASP A 31 17.51 25.53 0.51
CA ASP A 31 17.10 26.17 1.76
C ASP A 31 15.63 26.66 1.74
N ASN A 32 14.76 25.88 1.09
CA ASN A 32 13.34 26.20 0.93
C ASN A 32 12.48 25.38 1.88
N GLU A 33 12.11 25.99 3.01
CA GLU A 33 11.27 25.35 4.03
C GLU A 33 9.93 24.82 3.49
N ARG A 34 9.33 25.47 2.48
CA ARG A 34 8.03 25.03 1.95
C ARG A 34 8.16 23.68 1.26
N LEU A 35 9.22 23.48 0.49
CA LEU A 35 9.52 22.20 -0.16
C LEU A 35 9.88 21.12 0.85
N MET A 36 10.61 21.47 1.92
CA MET A 36 10.91 20.53 3.01
C MET A 36 9.64 20.05 3.73
N ARG A 37 8.68 20.95 4.00
CA ARG A 37 7.40 20.61 4.66
C ARG A 37 6.51 19.68 3.83
N VAL A 38 6.69 19.59 2.51
CA VAL A 38 5.98 18.61 1.68
C VAL A 38 6.28 17.19 2.14
N GLY A 39 7.47 16.92 2.70
CA GLY A 39 7.82 15.58 3.17
C GLY A 39 6.83 15.02 4.20
N VAL A 40 6.42 15.84 5.18
CA VAL A 40 5.46 15.42 6.21
C VAL A 40 4.09 15.09 5.60
N THR A 41 3.59 15.96 4.73
CA THR A 41 2.27 15.78 4.11
C THR A 41 2.26 14.62 3.11
N ALA A 42 3.33 14.44 2.34
CA ALA A 42 3.49 13.33 1.43
C ALA A 42 3.66 11.99 2.16
N ALA A 43 4.35 11.95 3.32
CA ALA A 43 4.48 10.74 4.14
C ALA A 43 3.11 10.27 4.67
N ILE A 44 2.29 11.19 5.19
CA ILE A 44 0.92 10.88 5.64
C ILE A 44 0.07 10.39 4.45
N ALA A 45 0.16 11.05 3.30
CA ALA A 45 -0.56 10.61 2.10
C ALA A 45 -0.11 9.21 1.64
N GLN A 46 1.20 8.93 1.66
CA GLN A 46 1.76 7.61 1.34
C GLN A 46 1.19 6.53 2.26
N LEU A 47 1.20 6.77 3.57
CA LEU A 47 0.65 5.84 4.55
C LEU A 47 -0.83 5.55 4.31
N MET A 48 -1.63 6.59 4.09
CA MET A 48 -3.08 6.44 3.86
C MET A 48 -3.37 5.63 2.58
N LEU A 49 -2.61 5.85 1.52
CA LEU A 49 -2.77 5.12 0.26
C LEU A 49 -2.34 3.65 0.40
N VAL A 50 -1.15 3.38 0.95
CA VAL A 50 -0.65 2.01 1.13
C VAL A 50 -1.52 1.23 2.11
N ALA A 51 -1.93 1.83 3.23
CA ALA A 51 -2.85 1.21 4.19
C ALA A 51 -4.22 0.93 3.57
N GLY A 52 -4.74 1.86 2.76
CA GLY A 52 -5.99 1.67 2.03
C GLY A 52 -5.92 0.50 1.04
N ALA A 53 -4.85 0.41 0.26
CA ALA A 53 -4.62 -0.69 -0.67
C ALA A 53 -4.50 -2.04 0.06
N PHE A 54 -3.75 -2.09 1.17
CA PHE A 54 -3.61 -3.28 1.99
C PHE A 54 -4.95 -3.72 2.59
N ALA A 55 -5.77 -2.78 3.08
CA ALA A 55 -7.10 -3.06 3.62
C ALA A 55 -8.06 -3.59 2.55
N ILE A 56 -8.03 -3.01 1.34
CA ILE A 56 -8.83 -3.48 0.20
C ILE A 56 -8.43 -4.91 -0.20
N LEU A 57 -7.13 -5.19 -0.29
CA LEU A 57 -6.64 -6.53 -0.59
C LEU A 57 -7.05 -7.54 0.50
N THR A 58 -6.89 -7.15 1.77
CA THR A 58 -7.32 -7.96 2.92
C THR A 58 -8.80 -8.29 2.85
N TRP A 59 -9.64 -7.30 2.51
CA TRP A 59 -11.07 -7.52 2.30
C TRP A 59 -11.33 -8.55 1.19
N ALA A 60 -10.63 -8.46 0.06
CA ALA A 60 -10.76 -9.42 -1.05
C ALA A 60 -10.43 -10.87 -0.62
N PHE A 61 -9.43 -11.08 0.24
CA PHE A 61 -9.12 -12.39 0.82
C PHE A 61 -10.20 -12.87 1.79
N VAL A 62 -10.71 -11.99 2.65
CA VAL A 62 -11.74 -12.31 3.65
C VAL A 62 -13.03 -12.80 2.99
N VAL A 63 -13.49 -12.07 1.97
CA VAL A 63 -14.70 -12.42 1.20
C VAL A 63 -14.45 -13.47 0.11
N GLN A 64 -13.20 -13.92 -0.04
CA GLN A 64 -12.77 -14.90 -1.05
C GLN A 64 -13.16 -14.50 -2.47
N ASP A 65 -12.86 -13.26 -2.86
CA ASP A 65 -13.10 -12.78 -4.21
C ASP A 65 -12.10 -13.43 -5.20
N PHE A 66 -12.47 -14.61 -5.70
CA PHE A 66 -11.66 -15.37 -6.66
C PHE A 66 -11.63 -14.77 -8.08
N SER A 67 -12.35 -13.67 -8.34
CA SER A 67 -12.16 -12.92 -9.58
C SER A 67 -10.82 -12.19 -9.61
N VAL A 68 -10.24 -11.93 -8.44
CA VAL A 68 -8.88 -11.39 -8.29
C VAL A 68 -7.87 -12.53 -8.40
N GLU A 69 -7.02 -12.47 -9.43
CA GLU A 69 -6.02 -13.50 -9.71
C GLU A 69 -5.12 -13.79 -8.50
N TYR A 70 -4.69 -12.73 -7.79
CA TYR A 70 -3.85 -12.87 -6.60
C TYR A 70 -4.56 -13.66 -5.47
N VAL A 71 -5.86 -13.44 -5.25
CA VAL A 71 -6.65 -14.19 -4.26
C VAL A 71 -6.85 -15.63 -4.71
N ALA A 72 -7.17 -15.84 -6.00
CA ALA A 72 -7.37 -17.18 -6.57
C ALA A 72 -6.10 -18.06 -6.52
N ARG A 73 -4.92 -17.45 -6.65
CA ARG A 73 -3.63 -18.16 -6.58
C ARG A 73 -3.17 -18.46 -5.14
N ASN A 74 -3.60 -17.68 -4.16
CA ASN A 74 -3.07 -17.73 -2.78
C ASN A 74 -4.12 -18.11 -1.73
N SER A 75 -5.35 -18.46 -2.12
CA SER A 75 -6.43 -18.87 -1.22
C SER A 75 -7.28 -19.98 -1.83
N ASN A 76 -8.15 -20.60 -1.03
CA ASN A 76 -9.12 -21.60 -1.50
C ASN A 76 -10.42 -21.50 -0.69
N SER A 77 -11.51 -22.08 -1.19
CA SER A 77 -12.86 -21.95 -0.61
C SER A 77 -12.99 -22.51 0.81
N GLN A 78 -12.18 -23.50 1.18
CA GLN A 78 -12.21 -24.17 2.49
C GLN A 78 -11.26 -23.54 3.51
N LEU A 79 -10.51 -22.50 3.13
CA LEU A 79 -9.54 -21.85 4.00
C LEU A 79 -10.27 -21.17 5.18
N PRO A 80 -9.92 -21.47 6.45
CA PRO A 80 -10.48 -20.77 7.61
C PRO A 80 -10.15 -19.26 7.59
N LEU A 81 -10.97 -18.45 8.26
CA LEU A 81 -10.90 -16.99 8.19
C LEU A 81 -9.53 -16.44 8.63
N GLU A 82 -8.98 -17.00 9.69
CA GLU A 82 -7.68 -16.61 10.26
C GLU A 82 -6.57 -16.78 9.24
N TYR A 83 -6.62 -17.88 8.47
CA TYR A 83 -5.66 -18.16 7.42
C TYR A 83 -5.88 -17.30 6.18
N ARG A 84 -7.11 -16.83 5.92
CA ARG A 84 -7.37 -15.84 4.85
C ARG A 84 -6.67 -14.52 5.12
N PHE A 85 -6.67 -14.07 6.38
CA PHE A 85 -5.89 -12.88 6.78
C PHE A 85 -4.40 -13.11 6.53
N SER A 86 -3.83 -14.21 7.05
CA SER A 86 -2.40 -14.47 6.85
C SER A 86 -1.99 -14.68 5.39
N ALA A 87 -2.92 -15.12 4.54
CA ALA A 87 -2.66 -15.34 3.12
C ALA A 87 -2.40 -14.05 2.34
N VAL A 88 -2.88 -12.89 2.84
CA VAL A 88 -2.67 -11.58 2.21
C VAL A 88 -1.19 -11.31 1.98
N TRP A 89 -0.35 -11.59 2.99
CA TRP A 89 1.10 -11.40 2.97
C TRP A 89 1.91 -12.70 2.91
N GLY A 90 1.25 -13.83 2.63
CA GLY A 90 1.90 -15.14 2.56
C GLY A 90 2.73 -15.38 1.29
N SER A 91 2.58 -14.52 0.28
CA SER A 91 3.30 -14.61 -0.99
C SER A 91 4.32 -13.47 -1.18
N HIS A 92 5.12 -13.55 -2.23
CA HIS A 92 6.12 -12.53 -2.56
C HIS A 92 5.52 -11.12 -2.71
N GLU A 93 4.47 -10.96 -3.52
CA GLU A 93 3.87 -9.63 -3.76
C GLU A 93 3.17 -9.07 -2.52
N GLY A 94 2.49 -9.95 -1.77
CA GLY A 94 1.81 -9.55 -0.54
C GLY A 94 2.77 -9.18 0.60
N SER A 95 3.87 -9.91 0.73
CA SER A 95 4.90 -9.58 1.71
C SER A 95 5.59 -8.25 1.40
N LEU A 96 5.80 -7.91 0.13
CA LEU A 96 6.28 -6.59 -0.28
C LEU A 96 5.31 -5.48 0.15
N LEU A 97 4.01 -5.65 -0.07
CA LEU A 97 3.01 -4.67 0.34
C LEU A 97 2.94 -4.51 1.87
N LEU A 98 3.06 -5.61 2.62
CA LEU A 98 3.15 -5.55 4.09
C LEU A 98 4.39 -4.78 4.54
N TRP A 99 5.55 -5.05 3.94
CA TRP A 99 6.78 -4.33 4.26
C TRP A 99 6.69 -2.85 3.90
N GLU A 100 6.10 -2.50 2.76
CA GLU A 100 5.84 -1.12 2.39
C GLU A 100 4.95 -0.42 3.43
N LEU A 101 3.89 -1.09 3.91
CA LEU A 101 3.03 -0.56 4.97
C LEU A 101 3.80 -0.30 6.26
N ILE A 102 4.68 -1.22 6.67
CA ILE A 102 5.53 -1.05 7.86
C ILE A 102 6.47 0.14 7.69
N LEU A 103 7.07 0.30 6.51
CA LEU A 103 7.95 1.45 6.23
C LEU A 103 7.17 2.77 6.25
N CYS A 104 5.94 2.79 5.71
CA CYS A 104 5.08 3.98 5.76
C CYS A 104 4.65 4.35 7.19
N LEU A 105 4.56 3.38 8.11
CA LEU A 105 4.29 3.66 9.52
C LEU A 105 5.50 4.26 10.25
N TRP A 106 6.71 4.05 9.73
CA TRP A 106 7.95 4.60 10.28
C TRP A 106 8.33 5.97 9.69
N THR A 107 7.92 6.23 8.45
CA THR A 107 8.29 7.43 7.66
C THR A 107 7.59 8.69 8.18
#